data_AF-A0AAW1PH30-F1
#
_entry.id   AF-A0AAW1PH30-F1
#
_cell.length_a   1.000
_cell.length_b   1.000
_cell.length_c   1.000
_cell.angle_alpha   90.00
_cell.angle_beta   90.00
_cell.angle_gamma   90.00
#
_symmetry.space_group_name_H-M   'P 1'
#
loop_
_entity.id
_entity.type
_entity.pdbx_description
1 polymer ?
#
loop_
_entity_poly.entity_id
_entity_poly.type
_entity_poly.pdbx_seq_one_letter_code
_entity_poly.pdbx_strand_id
1 'polypeptide(L)'
;MGTLHNVGGQRNIRFRDLAESAFGRRWYWAVWVDQWFSLICSDIGLFILAGESIKGTHDMYTTDGMKLTYWIIVFGALYFVFAMCVPHLHSLRIWSGSSNVLVLIFLAICFGCSIHDGRDAPPRDYGIHESRPTGAFDAMGALGSIAFAFNTVILPELQATIRPPTVRNFNYITLPLTYVVGCFPWIILTFVGWWAYGNEVTPNLIDSLSGPKWAKALAFMTAFAQIIVSLHFYACTVYESLQSMWCQRNEGPWSPYNFGVRVLVRGGYVVTFIACLLPFFGDFIALTGSMCMIPLDLVLVLVLAIFVKVNKGRLSLPYRWFNILLASLLAIVAAVSSVAAVHYIVVDAVNYHVFANL
;
A
#
# COMPACT_ATOMS: atom_id res chain seq x y z
N MET A 1 -1.71 7.04 -18.56
CA MET A 1 -2.78 6.24 -17.92
C MET A 1 -4.20 6.72 -18.23
N GLY A 2 -4.52 8.02 -18.17
CA GLY A 2 -5.91 8.53 -18.22
C GLY A 2 -6.78 8.22 -19.45
N THR A 3 -6.25 7.61 -20.52
CA THR A 3 -7.01 7.20 -21.72
C THR A 3 -7.09 5.68 -21.93
N LEU A 4 -6.57 4.88 -20.98
CA LEU A 4 -6.58 3.41 -21.02
C LEU A 4 -7.96 2.80 -20.77
N HIS A 5 -8.91 3.58 -20.21
CA HIS A 5 -10.25 3.10 -19.87
C HIS A 5 -11.16 2.84 -21.09
N ASN A 6 -10.79 3.26 -22.29
CA ASN A 6 -11.59 3.04 -23.51
C ASN A 6 -10.80 2.22 -24.53
N VAL A 7 -11.04 0.90 -24.54
CA VAL A 7 -10.49 -0.05 -25.51
C VAL A 7 -11.65 -0.78 -26.17
N GLY A 8 -11.66 -0.83 -27.52
CA GLY A 8 -12.72 -1.51 -28.28
C GLY A 8 -14.10 -0.85 -28.25
N GLY A 9 -14.20 0.44 -27.88
CA GLY A 9 -15.48 1.16 -27.82
C GLY A 9 -16.29 0.92 -26.54
N GLN A 10 -15.77 0.14 -25.58
CA GLN A 10 -16.36 -0.01 -24.24
C GLN A 10 -15.48 0.64 -23.17
N ARG A 11 -16.13 1.17 -22.12
CA ARG A 11 -15.48 1.77 -20.96
C ARG A 11 -15.12 0.64 -19.98
N ASN A 12 -13.87 0.22 -19.96
CA ASN A 12 -13.35 -0.76 -19.02
C ASN A 12 -13.08 -0.09 -17.68
N ILE A 13 -13.71 -0.61 -16.64
CA ILE A 13 -13.80 0.02 -15.32
C ILE A 13 -12.69 -0.50 -14.40
N ARG A 14 -12.16 -1.70 -14.66
CA ARG A 14 -11.18 -2.41 -13.82
C ARG A 14 -9.99 -2.92 -14.64
N PHE A 15 -8.83 -3.11 -14.00
CA PHE A 15 -7.63 -3.65 -14.66
C PHE A 15 -7.89 -5.02 -15.33
N ARG A 16 -8.66 -5.88 -14.67
CA ARG A 16 -9.04 -7.21 -15.19
C ARG A 16 -9.87 -7.16 -16.48
N ASP A 17 -10.81 -6.23 -16.58
CA ASP A 17 -11.67 -6.08 -17.76
C ASP A 17 -10.86 -5.53 -18.94
N LEU A 18 -9.92 -4.63 -18.63
CA LEU A 18 -8.98 -4.10 -19.60
C LEU A 18 -8.04 -5.20 -20.12
N ALA A 19 -7.51 -6.04 -19.22
CA ALA A 19 -6.68 -7.19 -19.59
C ALA A 19 -7.45 -8.24 -20.41
N GLU A 20 -8.73 -8.49 -20.09
CA GLU A 20 -9.59 -9.38 -20.90
C GLU A 20 -9.76 -8.85 -22.32
N SER A 21 -10.06 -7.55 -22.46
CA SER A 21 -10.25 -6.92 -23.76
C SER A 21 -8.97 -6.89 -24.62
N ALA A 22 -7.80 -6.86 -23.98
CA ALA A 22 -6.52 -6.76 -24.67
C ALA A 22 -5.88 -8.11 -25.00
N PHE A 23 -5.93 -9.06 -24.06
CA PHE A 23 -5.16 -10.31 -24.14
C PHE A 23 -6.02 -11.57 -23.97
N GLY A 24 -7.32 -11.42 -23.72
CA GLY A 24 -8.28 -12.52 -23.60
C GLY A 24 -8.49 -13.04 -22.18
N ARG A 25 -9.38 -14.03 -22.06
CA ARG A 25 -9.93 -14.56 -20.80
C ARG A 25 -8.88 -15.09 -19.80
N ARG A 26 -7.74 -15.61 -20.26
CA ARG A 26 -6.68 -16.11 -19.37
C ARG A 26 -6.03 -14.97 -18.57
N TRP A 27 -5.82 -13.83 -19.21
CA TRP A 27 -5.22 -12.65 -18.58
C TRP A 27 -6.17 -11.95 -17.62
N TYR A 28 -7.49 -12.05 -17.84
CA TYR A 28 -8.48 -11.65 -16.85
C TYR A 28 -8.22 -12.31 -15.49
N TRP A 29 -8.10 -13.64 -15.48
CA TRP A 29 -7.91 -14.40 -14.25
C TRP A 29 -6.55 -14.16 -13.61
N ALA A 30 -5.49 -14.03 -14.41
CA ALA A 30 -4.16 -13.70 -13.89
C ALA A 30 -4.16 -12.34 -13.16
N VAL A 31 -4.69 -11.29 -13.82
CA VAL A 31 -4.80 -9.94 -13.24
C VAL A 31 -5.76 -9.92 -12.05
N TRP A 32 -6.83 -10.72 -12.09
CA TRP A 32 -7.74 -10.86 -10.96
C TRP A 32 -7.01 -11.44 -9.74
N VAL A 33 -6.30 -12.56 -9.90
CA VAL A 33 -5.58 -13.20 -8.78
C VAL A 33 -4.55 -12.25 -8.19
N ASP A 34 -3.76 -11.60 -9.05
CA ASP A 34 -2.71 -10.66 -8.65
C ASP A 34 -3.28 -9.43 -7.93
N GLN A 35 -4.36 -8.83 -8.46
CA GLN A 35 -5.03 -7.69 -7.82
C GLN A 35 -5.58 -8.06 -6.44
N TRP A 36 -6.20 -9.23 -6.29
CA TRP A 36 -6.72 -9.69 -4.99
C TRP A 36 -5.60 -9.97 -3.99
N PHE A 37 -4.55 -10.64 -4.44
CA PHE A 37 -3.39 -10.90 -3.62
C PHE A 37 -2.73 -9.60 -3.15
N SER A 38 -2.58 -8.63 -4.05
CA SER A 38 -2.09 -7.29 -3.75
C SER A 38 -2.89 -6.55 -2.68
N LEU A 39 -4.22 -6.57 -2.80
CA LEU A 39 -5.13 -5.93 -1.83
C LEU A 39 -5.01 -6.57 -0.44
N ILE A 40 -5.02 -7.91 -0.38
CA ILE A 40 -4.91 -8.64 0.89
C ILE A 40 -3.55 -8.39 1.55
N CYS A 41 -2.45 -8.45 0.79
CA CYS A 41 -1.12 -8.21 1.34
C CYS A 41 -0.92 -6.76 1.81
N SER A 42 -1.46 -5.79 1.07
CA SER A 42 -1.47 -4.38 1.50
C SER A 42 -2.23 -4.20 2.82
N ASP A 43 -3.37 -4.87 2.95
CA ASP A 43 -4.16 -4.82 4.18
C ASP A 43 -3.41 -5.48 5.36
N ILE A 44 -2.71 -6.60 5.15
CA ILE A 44 -1.86 -7.23 6.18
C ILE A 44 -0.80 -6.24 6.67
N GLY A 45 -0.06 -5.60 5.76
CA GLY A 45 0.95 -4.60 6.12
C GLY A 45 0.38 -3.43 6.92
N LEU A 46 -0.80 -2.93 6.55
CA LEU A 46 -1.47 -1.84 7.28
C LEU A 46 -1.97 -2.28 8.67
N PHE A 47 -2.40 -3.53 8.83
CA PHE A 47 -2.76 -4.07 10.15
C PHE A 47 -1.56 -4.16 11.08
N ILE A 48 -0.40 -4.61 10.57
CA ILE A 48 0.85 -4.67 11.34
C ILE A 48 1.26 -3.26 11.76
N LEU A 49 1.32 -2.32 10.81
CA LEU A 49 1.71 -0.93 11.07
C LEU A 49 0.78 -0.21 12.07
N ALA A 50 -0.53 -0.48 12.01
CA ALA A 50 -1.47 0.05 12.98
C ALA A 50 -1.24 -0.51 14.39
N GLY A 51 -0.94 -1.81 14.49
CA GLY A 51 -0.55 -2.45 15.74
C GLY A 51 0.73 -1.85 16.31
N GLU A 52 1.76 -1.66 15.49
CA GLU A 52 3.02 -1.01 15.85
C GLU A 52 2.78 0.43 16.32
N SER A 53 1.87 1.15 15.67
CA SER A 53 1.57 2.54 16.03
C SER A 53 0.92 2.67 17.41
N ILE A 54 -0.04 1.80 17.74
CA ILE A 54 -0.63 1.82 19.09
C ILE A 54 0.39 1.37 20.12
N LYS A 55 1.12 0.28 19.82
CA LYS A 55 2.14 -0.25 20.72
C LYS A 55 3.22 0.79 21.01
N GLY A 56 3.77 1.44 19.99
CA GLY A 56 4.77 2.48 20.12
C GLY A 56 4.29 3.66 20.97
N THR A 57 3.00 4.01 20.89
CA THR A 57 2.41 4.99 21.81
C THR A 57 2.34 4.47 23.25
N HIS A 58 1.87 3.24 23.43
CA HIS A 58 1.72 2.62 24.75
C HIS A 58 3.06 2.50 25.49
N ASP A 59 4.09 1.99 24.81
CA ASP A 59 5.39 1.70 25.40
C ASP A 59 6.16 2.98 25.81
N MET A 60 5.71 4.17 25.34
CA MET A 60 6.23 5.45 25.82
C MET A 60 5.76 5.85 27.21
N TYR A 61 4.58 5.37 27.62
CA TYR A 61 3.91 5.76 28.86
C TYR A 61 3.78 4.61 29.88
N THR A 62 3.89 3.37 29.42
CA THR A 62 3.74 2.17 30.25
C THR A 62 4.92 1.23 30.01
N THR A 63 5.37 0.53 31.06
CA THR A 63 6.44 -0.48 30.99
C THR A 63 5.92 -1.91 30.85
N ASP A 64 4.61 -2.08 30.69
CA ASP A 64 3.97 -3.38 30.60
C ASP A 64 4.25 -3.93 29.18
N GLY A 65 5.22 -4.85 29.09
CA GLY A 65 5.71 -5.41 27.83
C GLY A 65 4.68 -6.26 27.07
N MET A 66 3.62 -5.61 26.61
CA MET A 66 2.52 -6.23 25.87
C MET A 66 2.94 -6.61 24.45
N LYS A 67 2.47 -7.77 24.02
CA LYS A 67 2.74 -8.32 22.69
C LYS A 67 2.07 -7.46 21.61
N LEU A 68 2.80 -7.24 20.50
CA LEU A 68 2.28 -6.57 19.30
C LEU A 68 0.99 -7.22 18.79
N THR A 69 0.87 -8.55 18.88
CA THR A 69 -0.32 -9.32 18.54
C THR A 69 -1.60 -8.79 19.21
N TYR A 70 -1.55 -8.40 20.48
CA TYR A 70 -2.72 -7.87 21.17
C TYR A 70 -3.18 -6.54 20.56
N TRP A 71 -2.24 -5.67 20.22
CA TRP A 71 -2.52 -4.40 19.58
C TRP A 71 -3.09 -4.56 18.16
N ILE A 72 -2.61 -5.57 17.41
CA ILE A 72 -3.17 -5.93 16.10
C ILE A 72 -4.63 -6.40 16.24
N ILE A 73 -4.95 -7.21 17.27
CA ILE A 73 -6.33 -7.66 17.54
C ILE A 73 -7.23 -6.48 17.93
N VAL A 74 -6.75 -5.60 18.81
CA VAL A 74 -7.49 -4.38 19.20
C VAL A 74 -7.77 -3.50 17.99
N PHE A 75 -6.78 -3.30 17.13
CA PHE A 75 -6.97 -2.58 15.88
C PHE A 75 -8.00 -3.26 14.98
N GLY A 76 -7.95 -4.59 14.82
CA GLY A 76 -8.93 -5.33 14.03
C GLY A 76 -10.36 -5.15 14.53
N ALA A 77 -10.57 -5.15 15.85
CA ALA A 77 -11.88 -4.88 16.45
C ALA A 77 -12.35 -3.45 16.18
N LEU A 78 -11.48 -2.45 16.37
CA LEU A 78 -11.78 -1.04 16.09
C LEU A 78 -12.08 -0.81 14.60
N TYR A 79 -11.27 -1.39 13.73
CA TYR A 79 -11.44 -1.31 12.29
C TYR A 79 -12.73 -1.98 11.84
N PHE A 80 -13.10 -3.12 12.41
CA PHE A 80 -14.37 -3.78 12.11
C PHE A 80 -15.57 -2.85 12.40
N VAL A 81 -15.56 -2.17 13.54
CA VAL A 81 -16.60 -1.18 13.88
C VAL A 81 -16.60 -0.05 12.86
N PHE A 82 -15.44 0.51 12.53
CA PHE A 82 -15.31 1.55 11.51
C PHE A 82 -15.85 1.08 10.14
N ALA A 83 -15.49 -0.13 9.72
CA ALA A 83 -15.91 -0.72 8.46
C ALA A 83 -17.42 -0.95 8.43
N MET A 84 -18.06 -1.22 9.56
CA MET A 84 -19.52 -1.28 9.67
C MET A 84 -20.18 0.08 9.52
N CYS A 85 -19.63 1.11 10.18
CA CYS A 85 -20.15 2.48 10.15
C CYS A 85 -20.00 3.17 8.79
N VAL A 86 -18.94 2.84 8.04
CA VAL A 86 -18.64 3.44 6.74
C VAL A 86 -18.77 2.37 5.67
N PRO A 87 -19.96 2.16 5.09
CA PRO A 87 -20.15 0.98 4.25
C PRO A 87 -19.71 1.16 2.79
N HIS A 88 -19.53 2.40 2.32
CA HIS A 88 -19.36 2.73 0.90
C HIS A 88 -18.26 3.77 0.70
N LEU A 89 -17.55 3.69 -0.44
CA LEU A 89 -16.50 4.64 -0.84
C LEU A 89 -16.95 6.12 -0.83
N HIS A 90 -18.23 6.40 -1.13
CA HIS A 90 -18.75 7.76 -1.12
C HIS A 90 -18.72 8.39 0.29
N SER A 91 -19.06 7.62 1.32
CA SER A 91 -19.01 8.06 2.72
C SER A 91 -17.58 8.38 3.17
N LEU A 92 -16.58 7.83 2.47
CA LEU A 92 -15.18 8.05 2.75
C LEU A 92 -14.66 9.42 2.32
N ARG A 93 -15.43 10.17 1.53
CA ARG A 93 -15.05 11.51 1.07
C ARG A 93 -14.70 12.45 2.23
N ILE A 94 -15.49 12.42 3.30
CA ILE A 94 -15.27 13.26 4.49
C ILE A 94 -14.02 12.77 5.24
N TRP A 95 -13.91 11.46 5.43
CA TRP A 95 -12.77 10.82 6.09
C TRP A 95 -11.45 11.05 5.35
N SER A 96 -11.47 11.17 4.02
CA SER A 96 -10.29 11.49 3.21
C SER A 96 -9.74 12.90 3.51
N GLY A 97 -10.61 13.89 3.75
CA GLY A 97 -10.19 15.22 4.18
C GLY A 97 -9.50 15.20 5.54
N SER A 98 -10.10 14.50 6.52
CA SER A 98 -9.52 14.31 7.85
C SER A 98 -8.20 13.55 7.78
N SER A 99 -8.12 12.48 6.97
CA SER A 99 -6.89 11.73 6.72
C SER A 99 -5.77 12.63 6.20
N ASN A 100 -6.06 13.57 5.31
CA ASN A 100 -5.03 14.48 4.79
C ASN A 100 -4.46 15.38 5.90
N VAL A 101 -5.30 15.87 6.82
CA VAL A 101 -4.83 16.65 7.98
C VAL A 101 -3.94 15.80 8.89
N LEU A 102 -4.33 14.54 9.14
CA LEU A 102 -3.53 13.60 9.95
C LEU A 102 -2.14 13.34 9.32
N VAL A 103 -2.08 13.13 8.00
CA VAL A 103 -0.81 12.99 7.27
C VAL A 103 0.04 14.26 7.39
N LEU A 104 -0.55 15.45 7.27
CA LEU A 104 0.21 16.70 7.37
C LEU A 104 0.81 16.90 8.77
N ILE A 105 0.06 16.55 9.83
CA ILE A 105 0.57 16.60 11.21
C ILE A 105 1.72 15.60 11.37
N PHE A 106 1.53 14.36 10.89
CA PHE A 106 2.55 13.33 10.89
C PHE A 106 3.84 13.81 10.19
N LEU A 107 3.72 14.30 8.96
CA LEU A 107 4.85 14.83 8.18
C LEU A 107 5.55 15.98 8.92
N ALA A 108 4.79 16.94 9.47
CA ALA A 108 5.37 18.07 10.19
C ALA A 108 6.20 17.62 11.41
N ILE A 109 5.71 16.64 12.16
CA ILE A 109 6.42 16.09 13.33
C ILE A 109 7.68 15.34 12.87
N CYS A 110 7.56 14.42 11.92
CA CYS A 110 8.69 13.63 11.43
C CYS A 110 9.77 14.53 10.81
N PHE A 111 9.38 15.55 10.02
CA PHE A 111 10.31 16.54 9.51
C PHE A 111 11.00 17.33 10.61
N GLY A 112 10.22 17.89 11.54
CA GLY A 112 10.75 18.71 12.63
C GLY A 112 11.74 17.94 13.49
N CYS A 113 11.38 16.70 13.88
CA CYS A 113 12.23 15.84 14.69
C CYS A 113 13.47 15.38 13.91
N SER A 114 13.33 14.94 12.66
CA SER A 114 14.49 14.49 11.86
C SER A 114 15.49 15.62 11.59
N ILE A 115 15.02 16.84 11.34
CA ILE A 115 15.90 18.01 11.16
C ILE A 115 16.62 18.36 12.46
N HIS A 116 15.92 18.32 13.58
CA HIS A 116 16.52 18.55 14.90
C HIS A 116 17.59 17.50 15.19
N ASP A 117 17.25 16.22 15.06
CA ASP A 117 18.14 15.10 15.35
C ASP A 117 19.37 15.10 14.42
N GLY A 118 19.17 15.35 13.13
CA GLY A 118 20.28 15.37 12.16
C GLY A 118 21.23 16.56 12.33
N ARG A 119 20.78 17.68 12.92
CA ARG A 119 21.64 18.84 13.21
C ARG A 119 22.59 18.58 14.37
N ASP A 120 22.11 17.87 15.39
CA ASP A 120 22.83 17.63 16.64
C ASP A 120 23.53 16.25 16.67
N ALA A 121 23.46 15.49 15.57
CA ALA A 121 23.96 14.12 15.50
C ALA A 121 25.49 14.03 15.35
N PRO A 122 26.13 13.03 16.00
CA PRO A 122 27.50 12.64 15.68
C PRO A 122 27.60 12.06 14.25
N PRO A 123 28.82 11.89 13.70
CA PRO A 123 29.02 11.36 12.35
C PRO A 123 28.25 10.04 12.15
N ARG A 124 27.36 10.02 11.15
CA ARG A 124 26.55 8.83 10.79
C ARG A 124 27.29 7.95 9.80
N ASP A 125 27.07 6.65 9.92
CA ASP A 125 27.52 5.68 8.94
C ASP A 125 26.54 5.61 7.77
N TYR A 126 27.09 5.69 6.57
CA TYR A 126 26.41 5.58 5.28
C TYR A 126 27.02 4.48 4.41
N GLY A 127 27.90 3.67 4.99
CA GLY A 127 28.55 2.54 4.33
C GLY A 127 27.54 1.48 3.93
N ILE A 128 27.85 0.71 2.89
CA ILE A 128 27.06 -0.46 2.52
C ILE A 128 27.40 -1.58 3.50
N HIS A 129 26.39 -2.20 4.13
CA HIS A 129 26.57 -3.29 5.10
C HIS A 129 27.52 -4.38 4.56
N GLU A 130 28.41 -4.87 5.42
CA GLU A 130 29.74 -5.43 5.12
C GLU A 130 29.80 -6.77 4.33
N SER A 131 28.72 -7.25 3.72
CA SER A 131 28.75 -8.42 2.83
C SER A 131 28.04 -8.19 1.49
N ARG A 132 28.78 -8.37 0.38
CA ARG A 132 28.30 -8.20 -1.00
C ARG A 132 26.97 -8.89 -1.33
N PRO A 133 26.67 -10.14 -0.89
CA PRO A 133 25.38 -10.75 -1.18
C PRO A 133 24.22 -10.09 -0.41
N THR A 134 24.42 -9.75 0.86
CA THR A 134 23.38 -9.13 1.71
C THR A 134 23.00 -7.75 1.19
N GLY A 135 23.98 -6.90 0.87
CA GLY A 135 23.70 -5.58 0.30
C GLY A 135 22.99 -5.63 -1.06
N ALA A 136 23.18 -6.71 -1.84
CA ALA A 136 22.43 -6.91 -3.07
C ALA A 136 20.96 -7.26 -2.80
N PHE A 137 20.69 -8.15 -1.84
CA PHE A 137 19.33 -8.45 -1.39
C PHE A 137 18.65 -7.21 -0.80
N ASP A 138 19.37 -6.38 -0.03
CA ASP A 138 18.80 -5.16 0.59
C ASP A 138 18.37 -4.16 -0.49
N ALA A 139 19.23 -3.95 -1.49
CA ALA A 139 18.91 -3.10 -2.64
C ALA A 139 17.71 -3.64 -3.43
N MET A 140 17.60 -4.96 -3.59
CA MET A 140 16.47 -5.61 -4.26
C MET A 140 15.18 -5.48 -3.45
N GLY A 141 15.22 -5.67 -2.13
CA GLY A 141 14.08 -5.46 -1.24
C GLY A 141 13.60 -4.02 -1.25
N ALA A 142 14.53 -3.06 -1.24
CA ALA A 142 14.22 -1.63 -1.32
C ALA A 142 13.46 -1.25 -2.61
N LEU A 143 13.77 -1.87 -3.74
CA LEU A 143 13.00 -1.67 -5.00
C LEU A 143 11.54 -2.12 -4.85
N GLY A 144 11.30 -3.22 -4.14
CA GLY A 144 9.95 -3.67 -3.77
C GLY A 144 9.26 -2.63 -2.90
N SER A 145 9.91 -2.15 -1.85
CA SER A 145 9.35 -1.15 -0.94
C SER A 145 9.01 0.17 -1.65
N ILE A 146 9.84 0.63 -2.58
CA ILE A 146 9.57 1.80 -3.41
C ILE A 146 8.34 1.55 -4.31
N ALA A 147 8.25 0.38 -4.94
CA ALA A 147 7.10 0.03 -5.78
C ALA A 147 5.80 -0.01 -4.97
N PHE A 148 5.85 -0.52 -3.74
CA PHE A 148 4.72 -0.46 -2.83
C PHE A 148 4.35 0.98 -2.46
N ALA A 149 5.32 1.84 -2.13
CA ALA A 149 5.07 3.23 -1.75
C ALA A 149 4.36 4.05 -2.83
N PHE A 150 4.61 3.74 -4.11
CA PHE A 150 4.01 4.42 -5.27
C PHE A 150 2.96 3.58 -6.00
N ASN A 151 2.30 2.65 -5.30
CA ASN A 151 1.29 1.77 -5.90
C ASN A 151 0.08 2.54 -6.45
N THR A 152 -0.55 1.96 -7.47
CA THR A 152 -1.70 2.53 -8.20
C THR A 152 -2.87 1.55 -8.32
N VAL A 153 -2.87 0.50 -7.49
CA VAL A 153 -3.78 -0.65 -7.58
C VAL A 153 -5.27 -0.28 -7.66
N ILE A 154 -5.69 0.81 -6.99
CA ILE A 154 -7.10 1.26 -6.92
C ILE A 154 -7.39 2.37 -7.95
N LEU A 155 -6.39 2.81 -8.73
CA LEU A 155 -6.53 3.96 -9.61
C LEU A 155 -7.66 3.79 -10.65
N PRO A 156 -7.87 2.61 -11.29
CA PRO A 156 -9.00 2.43 -12.20
C PRO A 156 -10.36 2.49 -11.49
N GLU A 157 -10.48 1.86 -10.33
CA GLU A 157 -11.69 1.88 -9.50
C GLU A 157 -12.01 3.30 -9.05
N LEU A 158 -11.00 4.09 -8.71
CA LEU A 158 -11.17 5.51 -8.38
C LEU A 158 -11.60 6.31 -9.62
N GLN A 159 -10.99 6.08 -10.78
CA GLN A 159 -11.38 6.69 -12.06
C GLN A 159 -12.82 6.33 -12.49
N ALA A 160 -13.31 5.16 -12.10
CA ALA A 160 -14.67 4.73 -12.37
C ALA A 160 -15.72 5.57 -11.64
N THR A 161 -15.42 6.03 -10.43
CA THR A 161 -16.34 6.85 -9.63
C THR A 161 -16.52 8.26 -10.20
N ILE A 162 -15.59 8.72 -11.04
CA ILE A 162 -15.59 10.07 -11.61
C ILE A 162 -16.51 10.13 -12.83
N ARG A 163 -17.47 11.06 -12.75
CA ARG A 163 -18.47 11.31 -13.80
C ARG A 163 -18.04 12.48 -14.71
N PRO A 164 -18.43 12.48 -15.99
CA PRO A 164 -18.31 13.65 -16.86
C PRO A 164 -19.02 14.87 -16.23
N PRO A 165 -18.53 16.11 -16.41
CA PRO A 165 -17.41 16.55 -17.26
C PRO A 165 -16.02 16.49 -16.60
N THR A 166 -15.93 16.10 -15.32
CA THR A 166 -14.71 16.24 -14.49
C THR A 166 -13.59 15.25 -14.85
N VAL A 167 -13.88 14.23 -15.67
CA VAL A 167 -12.92 13.20 -16.10
C VAL A 167 -11.68 13.78 -16.78
N ARG A 168 -11.85 14.84 -17.60
CA ARG A 168 -10.72 15.50 -18.26
C ARG A 168 -9.79 16.17 -17.24
N ASN A 169 -10.35 16.95 -16.32
CA ASN A 169 -9.57 17.64 -15.30
C ASN A 169 -8.87 16.64 -14.38
N PHE A 170 -9.54 15.54 -14.03
CA PHE A 170 -8.93 14.49 -13.22
C PHE A 170 -7.69 13.89 -13.90
N ASN A 171 -7.81 13.49 -15.17
CA ASN A 171 -6.73 12.79 -15.87
C ASN A 171 -5.55 13.69 -16.25
N TYR A 172 -5.80 14.97 -16.55
CA TYR A 172 -4.76 15.89 -17.06
C TYR A 172 -4.23 16.87 -16.01
N ILE A 173 -4.94 17.10 -14.92
CA ILE A 173 -4.56 18.06 -13.88
C ILE A 173 -4.40 17.36 -12.54
N THR A 174 -5.48 16.77 -12.02
CA THR A 174 -5.48 16.21 -10.66
C THR A 174 -4.46 15.10 -10.49
N LEU A 175 -4.49 14.09 -11.36
CA LEU A 175 -3.65 12.90 -11.24
C LEU A 175 -2.15 13.23 -11.38
N PRO A 176 -1.69 14.01 -12.38
CA PRO A 176 -0.31 14.49 -12.42
C PRO A 176 0.09 15.31 -11.19
N LEU A 177 -0.78 16.22 -10.71
CA LEU A 177 -0.49 17.02 -9.52
C LEU A 177 -0.35 16.17 -8.26
N THR A 178 -1.12 15.10 -8.11
CA THR A 178 -0.97 14.18 -6.98
C THR A 178 0.41 13.51 -6.97
N TYR A 179 0.91 13.08 -8.13
CA TYR A 179 2.25 12.48 -8.21
C TYR A 179 3.39 13.50 -8.08
N VAL A 180 3.21 14.73 -8.57
CA VAL A 180 4.27 15.74 -8.49
C VAL A 180 4.26 16.41 -7.12
N VAL A 181 3.13 16.95 -6.68
CA VAL A 181 3.00 17.71 -5.44
C VAL A 181 2.78 16.80 -4.24
N GLY A 182 1.99 15.74 -4.38
CA GLY A 182 1.67 14.82 -3.27
C GLY A 182 2.83 13.93 -2.87
N CYS A 183 3.65 13.46 -3.82
CA CYS A 183 4.81 12.62 -3.53
C CYS A 183 6.03 13.42 -3.02
N PHE A 184 6.10 14.70 -3.34
CA PHE A 184 7.28 15.52 -3.03
C PHE A 184 7.61 15.59 -1.53
N PRO A 185 6.66 15.81 -0.60
CA PRO A 185 6.95 15.77 0.83
C PRO A 185 7.52 14.43 1.31
N TRP A 186 7.03 13.31 0.77
CA TRP A 186 7.50 11.97 1.13
C TRP A 186 8.93 11.72 0.67
N ILE A 187 9.26 12.16 -0.55
CA ILE A 187 10.61 12.06 -1.10
C ILE A 187 11.59 12.88 -0.24
N ILE A 188 11.24 14.12 0.08
CA ILE A 188 12.08 14.95 0.94
C ILE A 188 12.23 14.31 2.32
N LEU A 189 11.15 13.79 2.91
CA LEU A 189 11.21 13.16 4.23
C LEU A 189 12.14 11.95 4.22
N THR A 190 12.13 11.16 3.14
CA THR A 190 13.03 10.03 2.96
C THR A 190 14.50 10.48 2.95
N PHE A 191 14.83 11.53 2.20
CA PHE A 191 16.19 12.08 2.18
C PHE A 191 16.62 12.68 3.52
N VAL A 192 15.72 13.39 4.20
CA VAL A 192 15.99 14.00 5.51
C VAL A 192 16.16 12.92 6.58
N GLY A 193 15.32 11.89 6.59
CA GLY A 193 15.44 10.76 7.51
C GLY A 193 16.74 9.99 7.30
N TRP A 194 17.10 9.71 6.04
CA TRP A 194 18.39 9.08 5.73
C TRP A 194 19.56 9.95 6.18
N TRP A 195 19.53 11.26 5.92
CA TRP A 195 20.55 12.20 6.37
C TRP A 195 20.65 12.31 7.91
N ALA A 196 19.55 12.15 8.64
CA ALA A 196 19.54 12.27 10.09
C ALA A 196 20.05 10.99 10.80
N TYR A 197 19.69 9.81 10.27
CA TYR A 197 19.89 8.53 10.95
C TYR A 197 20.87 7.57 10.25
N GLY A 198 21.13 7.73 8.95
CA GLY A 198 22.00 6.85 8.18
C GLY A 198 21.57 5.37 8.27
N ASN A 199 22.55 4.47 8.40
CA ASN A 199 22.33 3.02 8.51
C ASN A 199 21.51 2.58 9.73
N GLU A 200 21.30 3.42 10.74
CA GLU A 200 20.50 3.11 11.94
C GLU A 200 19.00 3.38 11.75
N VAL A 201 18.58 3.83 10.57
CA VAL A 201 17.16 4.08 10.29
C VAL A 201 16.36 2.77 10.32
N THR A 202 15.27 2.79 11.07
CA THR A 202 14.35 1.66 11.17
C THR A 202 13.29 1.72 10.07
N PRO A 203 12.65 0.59 9.70
CA PRO A 203 11.58 0.58 8.68
C PRO A 203 10.43 1.55 9.00
N ASN A 204 10.14 1.76 10.28
CA ASN A 204 9.22 2.77 10.75
C ASN A 204 9.99 3.99 11.28
N LEU A 205 10.03 5.06 10.50
CA LEU A 205 10.81 6.27 10.82
C LEU A 205 10.53 6.83 12.24
N ILE A 206 9.31 6.65 12.77
CA ILE A 206 8.93 7.16 14.10
C ILE A 206 9.79 6.54 15.19
N ASP A 207 10.19 5.28 15.05
CA ASP A 207 11.00 4.58 16.04
C ASP A 207 12.41 5.19 16.14
N SER A 208 12.98 5.59 15.01
CA SER A 208 14.28 6.28 14.95
C SER A 208 14.27 7.72 15.50
N LEU A 209 13.10 8.35 15.69
CA LEU A 209 13.04 9.73 16.20
C LEU A 209 13.50 9.81 17.67
N SER A 210 14.39 10.76 17.99
CA SER A 210 14.81 11.06 19.37
C SER A 210 14.04 12.20 20.04
N GLY A 211 13.09 12.79 19.30
CA GLY A 211 12.27 13.93 19.73
C GLY A 211 11.41 13.68 20.98
N PRO A 212 10.75 14.74 21.50
CA PRO A 212 10.02 14.67 22.77
C PRO A 212 8.89 13.64 22.71
N LYS A 213 8.66 12.94 23.84
CA LYS A 213 7.67 11.85 23.94
C LYS A 213 6.28 12.21 23.40
N TRP A 214 5.80 13.42 23.69
CA TRP A 214 4.49 13.88 23.21
C TRP A 214 4.42 13.96 21.67
N ALA A 215 5.51 14.34 21.01
CA ALA A 215 5.56 14.48 19.56
C ALA A 215 5.57 13.10 18.90
N LYS A 216 6.39 12.17 19.40
CA LYS A 216 6.40 10.78 18.91
C LYS A 216 5.03 10.11 19.12
N ALA A 217 4.44 10.26 20.31
CA ALA A 217 3.10 9.74 20.60
C ALA A 217 2.04 10.33 19.67
N LEU A 218 2.10 11.63 19.39
CA LEU A 218 1.18 12.28 18.45
C LEU A 218 1.38 11.76 17.02
N ALA A 219 2.63 11.55 16.57
CA ALA A 219 2.92 10.98 15.26
C ALA A 219 2.38 9.55 15.12
N PHE A 220 2.55 8.71 16.14
CA PHE A 220 1.96 7.38 16.16
C PHE A 220 0.43 7.40 16.14
N MET A 221 -0.19 8.26 16.94
CA MET A 221 -1.65 8.36 16.99
C MET A 221 -2.25 8.92 15.70
N THR A 222 -1.60 9.89 15.04
CA THR A 222 -2.05 10.39 13.74
C THR A 222 -1.84 9.35 12.65
N ALA A 223 -0.72 8.63 12.64
CA ALA A 223 -0.48 7.51 11.74
C ALA A 223 -1.56 6.42 11.92
N PHE A 224 -1.81 6.00 13.16
CA PHE A 224 -2.86 5.04 13.50
C PHE A 224 -4.24 5.44 12.95
N ALA A 225 -4.67 6.67 13.24
CA ALA A 225 -5.98 7.16 12.78
C ALA A 225 -6.05 7.28 11.25
N GLN A 226 -4.94 7.62 10.61
CA GLN A 226 -4.82 7.71 9.15
C GLN A 226 -4.90 6.32 8.50
N ILE A 227 -4.24 5.32 9.10
CA ILE A 227 -4.23 3.93 8.62
C ILE A 227 -5.65 3.34 8.60
N ILE A 228 -6.52 3.65 9.57
CA ILE A 228 -7.93 3.24 9.55
C ILE A 228 -8.61 3.65 8.24
N VAL A 229 -8.41 4.92 7.83
CA VAL A 229 -9.01 5.47 6.61
C VAL A 229 -8.37 4.86 5.36
N SER A 230 -7.04 4.74 5.32
CA SER A 230 -6.29 4.14 4.21
C SER A 230 -6.68 2.68 3.99
N LEU A 231 -6.68 1.87 5.06
CA LEU A 231 -7.08 0.47 5.02
C LEU A 231 -8.49 0.31 4.48
N HIS A 232 -9.40 1.22 4.83
CA HIS A 232 -10.76 1.16 4.31
C HIS A 232 -10.86 1.46 2.81
N PHE A 233 -9.94 2.22 2.20
CA PHE A 233 -9.89 2.37 0.75
C PHE A 233 -9.58 1.02 0.06
N TYR A 234 -8.58 0.28 0.55
CA TYR A 234 -8.20 -1.02 0.01
C TYR A 234 -9.30 -2.07 0.26
N ALA A 235 -9.70 -2.25 1.52
CA ALA A 235 -10.68 -3.26 1.90
C ALA A 235 -12.08 -3.02 1.30
N CYS A 236 -12.50 -1.78 1.04
CA CYS A 236 -13.78 -1.49 0.37
C CYS A 236 -13.92 -2.22 -0.96
N THR A 237 -12.84 -2.27 -1.75
CA THR A 237 -12.84 -2.90 -3.06
C THR A 237 -13.02 -4.42 -2.97
N VAL A 238 -12.43 -5.02 -1.93
CA VAL A 238 -12.57 -6.43 -1.58
C VAL A 238 -14.00 -6.71 -1.11
N TYR A 239 -14.52 -5.88 -0.20
CA TYR A 239 -15.87 -6.02 0.34
C TYR A 239 -16.95 -5.90 -0.74
N GLU A 240 -16.83 -4.92 -1.64
CA GLU A 240 -17.77 -4.75 -2.74
C GLU A 240 -17.75 -5.96 -3.68
N SER A 241 -16.55 -6.50 -3.95
CA SER A 241 -16.39 -7.69 -4.78
C SER A 241 -17.01 -8.94 -4.14
N LEU A 242 -16.74 -9.19 -2.84
CA LEU A 242 -17.31 -10.33 -2.11
C LEU A 242 -18.83 -10.20 -1.95
N GLN A 243 -19.32 -9.02 -1.60
CA GLN A 243 -20.77 -8.78 -1.45
C GLN A 243 -21.50 -8.95 -2.79
N SER A 244 -20.93 -8.50 -3.91
CA SER A 244 -21.53 -8.72 -5.23
C SER A 244 -21.68 -10.21 -5.60
N MET A 245 -20.81 -11.07 -5.06
CA MET A 245 -20.87 -12.51 -5.27
C MET A 245 -21.83 -13.22 -4.31
N TRP A 246 -21.92 -12.79 -3.06
CA TRP A 246 -22.62 -13.53 -1.99
C TRP A 246 -23.93 -12.90 -1.51
N CYS A 247 -24.14 -11.60 -1.69
CA CYS A 247 -25.39 -10.94 -1.32
C CYS A 247 -26.50 -11.26 -2.33
N GLN A 248 -27.73 -11.37 -1.83
CA GLN A 248 -28.91 -11.52 -2.67
C GLN A 248 -29.27 -10.18 -3.29
N ARG A 249 -29.34 -10.14 -4.63
CA ARG A 249 -29.65 -8.91 -5.40
C ARG A 249 -31.08 -8.41 -5.22
N ASN A 250 -32.00 -9.30 -4.84
CA ASN A 250 -33.42 -8.99 -4.69
C ASN A 250 -33.76 -8.41 -3.31
N GLU A 251 -32.83 -8.46 -2.37
CA GLU A 251 -33.03 -8.00 -1.00
C GLU A 251 -32.25 -6.71 -0.72
N GLY A 252 -32.78 -5.88 0.18
CA GLY A 252 -32.10 -4.65 0.58
C GLY A 252 -30.76 -4.90 1.31
N PRO A 253 -29.89 -3.88 1.43
CA PRO A 253 -28.60 -4.00 2.12
C PRO A 253 -28.69 -4.39 3.60
N TRP A 254 -29.87 -4.19 4.20
CA TRP A 254 -30.16 -4.44 5.62
C TRP A 254 -31.02 -5.70 5.83
N SER A 255 -31.23 -6.53 4.80
CA SER A 255 -31.89 -7.82 5.03
C SER A 255 -31.04 -8.69 5.95
N PRO A 256 -31.64 -9.58 6.77
CA PRO A 256 -30.90 -10.40 7.72
C PRO A 256 -29.79 -11.21 7.05
N TYR A 257 -30.05 -11.72 5.85
CA TYR A 257 -29.06 -12.45 5.05
C TYR A 257 -27.93 -11.54 4.55
N ASN A 258 -28.24 -10.42 3.89
CA ASN A 258 -27.22 -9.50 3.37
C ASN A 258 -26.40 -8.84 4.50
N PHE A 259 -27.03 -8.58 5.63
CA PHE A 259 -26.35 -8.11 6.84
C PHE A 259 -25.41 -9.18 7.41
N GLY A 260 -25.87 -10.44 7.49
CA GLY A 260 -25.03 -11.58 7.90
C GLY A 260 -23.82 -11.77 6.98
N VAL A 261 -24.00 -11.71 5.66
CA VAL A 261 -22.91 -11.73 4.68
C VAL A 261 -21.94 -10.58 4.90
N ARG A 262 -22.44 -9.37 5.19
CA ARG A 262 -21.60 -8.20 5.48
C ARG A 262 -20.76 -8.39 6.74
N VAL A 263 -21.35 -8.93 7.81
CA VAL A 263 -20.63 -9.29 9.05
C VAL A 263 -19.56 -10.34 8.78
N LEU A 264 -19.88 -11.38 8.01
CA LEU A 264 -18.92 -12.42 7.65
C LEU A 264 -17.79 -11.88 6.76
N VAL A 265 -18.09 -11.07 5.76
CA VAL A 265 -17.09 -10.53 4.83
C VAL A 265 -16.15 -9.53 5.53
N ARG A 266 -16.68 -8.71 6.43
CA ARG A 266 -15.89 -7.71 7.16
C ARG A 266 -15.20 -8.27 8.40
N GLY A 267 -15.82 -9.24 9.07
CA GLY A 267 -15.31 -9.87 10.30
C GLY A 267 -14.45 -11.11 10.04
N GLY A 268 -14.71 -11.85 8.96
CA GLY A 268 -13.92 -12.99 8.49
C GLY A 268 -12.65 -12.59 7.74
N TYR A 269 -12.18 -11.34 7.90
CA TYR A 269 -10.99 -10.84 7.24
C TYR A 269 -9.76 -11.52 7.86
N VAL A 270 -9.31 -12.62 7.22
CA VAL A 270 -8.15 -13.47 7.59
C VAL A 270 -6.86 -12.66 7.80
N VAL A 271 -6.85 -11.42 7.30
CA VAL A 271 -5.79 -10.42 7.48
C VAL A 271 -5.36 -10.24 8.93
N THR A 272 -6.29 -10.14 9.89
CA THR A 272 -5.91 -9.96 11.31
C THR A 272 -5.13 -11.17 11.83
N PHE A 273 -5.54 -12.37 11.43
CA PHE A 273 -4.86 -13.61 11.83
C PHE A 273 -3.46 -13.71 11.22
N ILE A 274 -3.31 -13.42 9.93
CA ILE A 274 -2.00 -13.46 9.25
C ILE A 274 -1.07 -12.38 9.82
N ALA A 275 -1.57 -11.16 10.02
CA ALA A 275 -0.80 -10.07 10.65
C ALA A 275 -0.31 -10.45 12.06
N CYS A 276 -1.10 -11.22 12.80
CA CYS A 276 -0.71 -11.73 14.12
C CYS A 276 0.39 -12.81 14.06
N LEU A 277 0.45 -13.59 12.98
CA LEU A 277 1.41 -14.70 12.82
C LEU A 277 2.78 -14.24 12.32
N LEU A 278 2.82 -13.25 11.43
CA LEU A 278 4.03 -12.78 10.76
C LEU A 278 4.07 -11.24 10.77
N PRO A 279 4.33 -10.59 11.90
CA PRO A 279 4.30 -9.13 12.01
C PRO A 279 5.60 -8.46 11.49
N PHE A 280 6.03 -8.80 10.27
CA PHE A 280 7.24 -8.24 9.64
C PHE A 280 6.86 -7.14 8.65
N PHE A 281 6.66 -5.91 9.15
CA PHE A 281 6.15 -4.81 8.33
C PHE A 281 7.00 -4.53 7.08
N GLY A 282 8.32 -4.37 7.26
CA GLY A 282 9.25 -4.04 6.17
C GLY A 282 9.28 -5.12 5.08
N ASP A 283 9.30 -6.38 5.49
CA ASP A 283 9.35 -7.53 4.59
C ASP A 283 8.04 -7.71 3.81
N PHE A 284 6.89 -7.53 4.47
CA PHE A 284 5.58 -7.58 3.80
C PHE A 284 5.44 -6.47 2.77
N ILE A 285 5.96 -5.28 3.04
CA ILE A 285 5.98 -4.18 2.08
C ILE A 285 6.83 -4.54 0.87
N ALA A 286 8.06 -5.03 1.11
CA ALA A 286 8.96 -5.43 0.03
C ALA A 286 8.32 -6.53 -0.84
N LEU A 287 7.73 -7.55 -0.22
CA LEU A 287 7.04 -8.66 -0.87
C LEU A 287 5.86 -8.17 -1.72
N THR A 288 4.98 -7.35 -1.13
CA THR A 288 3.78 -6.85 -1.80
C THR A 288 4.16 -5.98 -3.00
N GLY A 289 5.15 -5.12 -2.82
CA GLY A 289 5.68 -4.28 -3.87
C GLY A 289 6.27 -5.10 -5.02
N SER A 290 7.10 -6.09 -4.71
CA SER A 290 7.83 -6.87 -5.70
C SER A 290 6.95 -7.88 -6.44
N MET A 291 6.12 -8.64 -5.72
CA MET A 291 5.33 -9.74 -6.26
C MET A 291 4.04 -9.26 -6.93
N CYS A 292 3.45 -8.16 -6.43
CA CYS A 292 2.14 -7.72 -6.86
C CYS A 292 2.20 -6.37 -7.59
N MET A 293 2.79 -5.35 -6.95
CA MET A 293 2.72 -3.98 -7.48
C MET A 293 3.56 -3.81 -8.74
N ILE A 294 4.80 -4.31 -8.81
CA ILE A 294 5.61 -4.18 -10.03
C ILE A 294 4.95 -4.87 -11.23
N PRO A 295 4.49 -6.14 -11.14
CA PRO A 295 3.78 -6.78 -12.24
C PRO A 295 2.50 -6.06 -12.66
N LEU A 296 1.67 -5.64 -11.69
CA LEU A 296 0.34 -5.08 -11.96
C LEU A 296 0.36 -3.60 -12.36
N ASP A 297 1.07 -2.75 -11.61
CA ASP A 297 1.04 -1.30 -11.80
C ASP A 297 2.05 -0.83 -12.83
N LEU A 298 3.17 -1.55 -13.00
CA LEU A 298 4.23 -1.13 -13.90
C LEU A 298 4.27 -1.98 -15.17
N VAL A 299 4.48 -3.29 -15.06
CA VAL A 299 4.67 -4.17 -16.23
C VAL A 299 3.38 -4.24 -17.07
N LEU A 300 2.25 -4.59 -16.46
CA LEU A 300 0.98 -4.71 -17.16
C LEU A 300 0.56 -3.39 -17.81
N VAL A 301 0.77 -2.25 -17.14
CA VAL A 301 0.41 -0.93 -17.68
C VAL A 301 1.24 -0.58 -18.91
N LEU A 302 2.55 -0.86 -18.91
CA LEU A 302 3.42 -0.63 -20.07
C LEU A 302 2.99 -1.49 -21.27
N VAL A 303 2.66 -2.76 -21.02
CA VAL A 303 2.20 -3.70 -22.05
C VAL A 303 0.83 -3.29 -22.61
N LEU A 304 -0.10 -2.88 -21.75
CA LEU A 304 -1.39 -2.31 -22.15
C LEU A 304 -1.23 -1.01 -22.95
N ALA A 305 -0.30 -0.14 -22.58
CA ALA A 305 -0.04 1.11 -23.31
C ALA A 305 0.43 0.86 -24.75
N ILE A 306 1.26 -0.17 -24.96
CA ILE A 306 1.64 -0.62 -26.30
C ILE A 306 0.40 -1.08 -27.08
N PHE A 307 -0.38 -1.99 -26.49
CA PHE A 307 -1.58 -2.56 -27.14
C PHE A 307 -2.58 -1.47 -27.57
N VAL A 308 -2.87 -0.51 -26.69
CA VAL A 308 -3.80 0.58 -27.00
C VAL A 308 -3.28 1.48 -28.12
N LYS A 309 -1.97 1.76 -28.18
CA LYS A 309 -1.40 2.57 -29.27
C LYS A 309 -1.32 1.82 -30.59
N VAL A 310 -1.08 0.51 -30.57
CA VAL A 310 -1.17 -0.36 -31.75
C VAL A 310 -2.57 -0.25 -32.36
N ASN A 311 -3.62 -0.47 -31.55
CA ASN A 311 -5.00 -0.43 -32.02
C ASN A 311 -5.45 0.95 -32.53
N LYS A 312 -4.82 2.04 -32.07
CA LYS A 312 -5.09 3.41 -32.55
C LYS A 312 -4.25 3.80 -33.77
N GLY A 313 -3.39 2.93 -34.29
CA GLY A 313 -2.50 3.22 -35.42
C GLY A 313 -1.46 4.33 -35.13
N ARG A 314 -1.16 4.61 -33.85
CA ARG A 314 -0.30 5.74 -33.42
C ARG A 314 1.00 5.28 -32.74
N LEU A 315 1.47 4.08 -33.07
CA LEU A 315 2.66 3.51 -32.43
C LEU A 315 3.94 3.91 -33.18
N SER A 316 4.79 4.70 -32.56
CA SER A 316 6.16 4.91 -33.04
C SER A 316 7.06 3.74 -32.63
N LEU A 317 7.97 3.34 -33.52
CA LEU A 317 8.90 2.23 -33.29
C LEU A 317 9.79 2.46 -32.04
N PRO A 318 10.33 3.67 -31.78
CA PRO A 318 11.10 3.94 -30.58
C PRO A 318 10.27 3.82 -29.29
N TYR A 319 9.01 4.28 -29.31
CA TYR A 319 8.12 4.15 -28.16
C TYR A 319 7.83 2.68 -27.86
N ARG A 320 7.62 1.85 -28.88
CA ARG A 320 7.41 0.41 -28.71
C ARG A 320 8.60 -0.25 -28.01
N TRP A 321 9.81 -0.05 -28.54
CA TRP A 321 11.02 -0.66 -27.98
C TRP A 321 11.32 -0.16 -26.56
N PHE A 322 11.13 1.13 -26.30
CA PHE A 322 11.29 1.69 -24.96
C PHE A 322 10.38 1.00 -23.93
N ASN A 323 9.08 0.88 -24.23
CA ASN A 323 8.15 0.24 -23.30
C ASN A 323 8.42 -1.26 -23.14
N ILE A 324 8.83 -1.97 -24.20
CA ILE A 324 9.20 -3.40 -24.11
C ILE A 324 10.44 -3.58 -23.24
N LEU A 325 11.48 -2.79 -23.47
CA LEU A 325 12.73 -2.88 -22.71
C LEU A 325 12.50 -2.53 -21.24
N LEU A 326 11.74 -1.47 -20.97
CA LEU A 326 11.40 -1.07 -19.61
C LEU A 326 10.52 -2.13 -18.91
N ALA A 327 9.50 -2.66 -19.57
CA ALA A 327 8.65 -3.71 -19.01
C ALA A 327 9.45 -4.98 -18.71
N SER A 328 10.39 -5.35 -19.60
CA SER A 328 11.27 -6.51 -19.40
C SER A 328 12.21 -6.30 -18.22
N LEU A 329 12.82 -5.13 -18.10
CA LEU A 329 13.68 -4.77 -16.97
C LEU A 329 12.89 -4.83 -15.64
N LEU A 330 11.70 -4.24 -15.60
CA LEU A 330 10.86 -4.23 -14.41
C LEU A 330 10.36 -5.64 -14.04
N ALA A 331 10.09 -6.50 -15.02
CA ALA A 331 9.76 -7.89 -14.75
C ALA A 331 10.95 -8.67 -14.14
N ILE A 332 12.18 -8.40 -14.57
CA ILE A 332 13.39 -8.97 -13.95
C ILE A 332 13.54 -8.45 -12.52
N VAL A 333 13.37 -7.15 -12.30
CA VAL A 333 13.40 -6.55 -10.96
C VAL A 333 12.33 -7.18 -10.06
N ALA A 334 11.10 -7.35 -10.54
CA ALA A 334 10.03 -8.01 -9.80
C ALA A 334 10.42 -9.43 -9.36
N ALA A 335 10.94 -10.24 -10.28
CA ALA A 335 11.34 -11.61 -9.99
C ALA A 335 12.46 -11.66 -8.95
N VAL A 336 13.50 -10.86 -9.13
CA VAL A 336 14.67 -10.82 -8.25
C VAL A 336 14.31 -10.26 -6.86
N SER A 337 13.56 -9.16 -6.81
CA SER A 337 13.09 -8.54 -5.57
C SER A 337 12.13 -9.46 -4.79
N SER A 338 11.31 -10.24 -5.49
CA SER A 338 10.43 -11.23 -4.85
C SER A 338 11.21 -12.36 -4.18
N VAL A 339 12.31 -12.82 -4.79
CA VAL A 339 13.20 -13.80 -4.15
C VAL A 339 13.83 -13.22 -2.88
N ALA A 340 14.26 -11.95 -2.92
CA ALA A 340 14.79 -11.25 -1.75
C ALA A 340 13.75 -11.14 -0.63
N ALA A 341 12.54 -10.66 -0.94
CA ALA A 341 11.47 -10.48 0.03
C ALA A 341 11.04 -11.81 0.68
N VAL A 342 10.93 -12.89 -0.11
CA VAL A 342 10.64 -14.23 0.44
C VAL A 342 11.78 -14.72 1.34
N HIS A 343 13.03 -14.47 0.95
CA HIS A 343 14.19 -14.83 1.77
C HIS A 343 14.15 -14.12 3.14
N TYR A 344 13.86 -12.82 3.18
CA TYR A 344 13.74 -12.08 4.45
C TYR A 344 12.64 -12.66 5.34
N ILE A 345 11.43 -12.87 4.80
CA ILE A 345 10.32 -13.47 5.55
C ILE A 345 10.70 -14.84 6.11
N VAL A 346 11.39 -15.68 5.32
CA VAL A 346 11.80 -17.01 5.78
C VAL A 346 12.84 -16.92 6.90
N VAL A 347 13.86 -16.07 6.74
CA VAL A 347 14.90 -15.87 7.76
C VAL A 347 14.29 -15.33 9.05
N ASP A 348 13.42 -14.33 8.96
CA ASP A 348 12.76 -13.72 10.10
C ASP A 348 11.76 -14.68 10.75
N ALA A 349 11.02 -15.46 9.96
CA ALA A 349 10.10 -16.47 10.49
C ALA A 349 10.81 -17.61 11.22
N VAL A 350 12.02 -18.00 10.80
CA VAL A 350 12.83 -19.02 11.50
C VAL A 350 13.31 -18.52 12.86
N ASN A 351 13.66 -17.24 12.94
CA ASN A 351 14.11 -16.61 14.19
C ASN A 351 12.96 -16.14 15.09
N TYR A 352 11.73 -16.11 14.57
CA TYR A 352 10.55 -15.64 15.27
C TYR A 352 9.84 -16.77 16.02
N HIS A 353 9.68 -16.60 17.33
CA HIS A 353 8.76 -17.41 18.11
C HIS A 353 7.34 -16.85 17.94
N VAL A 354 6.37 -17.69 17.57
CA VAL A 354 4.98 -17.28 17.37
C VAL A 354 4.47 -16.54 18.61
N PHE A 355 4.02 -15.29 18.43
CA PHE A 355 3.61 -14.36 19.49
C PHE A 355 4.76 -13.89 20.40
N ALA A 356 5.98 -13.76 19.90
CA ALA A 356 7.07 -13.11 20.63
C ALA A 356 6.76 -11.62 20.88
N ASN A 357 7.36 -11.09 21.94
CA ASN A 357 7.42 -9.65 22.18
C ASN A 357 8.45 -9.07 21.19
N LEU A 358 7.95 -8.57 20.05
CA LEU A 358 8.69 -7.68 19.15
C LEU A 358 8.59 -6.25 19.65
#